data_AF-A0A517P3I8-F1
#
_entry.id   AF-A0A517P3I8-F1
#
_cell.length_a   1.000
_cell.length_b   1.000
_cell.length_c   1.000
_cell.angle_alpha   90.00
_cell.angle_beta   90.00
_cell.angle_gamma   90.00
#
_symmetry.space_group_name_H-M   'P 1'
#
loop_
_entity.id
_entity.type
_entity.pdbx_description
1 polymer ?
#
loop_
_entity_poly.entity_id
_entity_poly.type
_entity_poly.pdbx_seq_one_letter_code
_entity_poly.pdbx_strand_id
1 'polypeptide(L)'
;MTAPAPRPPAGSRADRTAPPPAGAATIDSPPEPAPQVPPVEAHHPPPPIPPGQIHPPDRWIPDEHAPPISPDDPPDDDAPTGQKLKWWSSPRTLLNYVLGLEDTPHQIALGVAVGFFWGMTPTVGVQMMLVLAFYYCCKPFFNFNVKASLVTVYISNPLTMLAIYWFDYEVGTLFVSGNLTKAELAGVLEYEGFADWWETIKDLVLRVGWPMLIGSVVVGGVCALASYPITLWSVVKWRSRKA
;
A
#
# COMPACT_ATOMS: atom_id res chain seq x y z
N MET A 1 44.60 47.71 -29.68
CA MET A 1 43.80 46.52 -29.31
C MET A 1 42.36 46.84 -29.66
N THR A 2 41.85 46.26 -30.74
CA THR A 2 40.65 46.72 -31.45
C THR A 2 39.64 45.57 -31.48
N ALA A 3 38.41 45.83 -31.05
CA ALA A 3 37.29 44.89 -30.97
C ALA A 3 36.62 44.65 -32.35
N PRO A 4 35.77 43.62 -32.52
CA PRO A 4 35.58 42.88 -33.78
C PRO A 4 34.45 43.41 -34.68
N ALA A 5 34.52 43.06 -35.97
CA ALA A 5 33.48 43.30 -36.98
C ALA A 5 32.49 42.12 -37.14
N PRO A 6 31.20 42.37 -37.44
CA PRO A 6 30.13 41.37 -37.47
C PRO A 6 29.99 40.61 -38.81
N ARG A 7 29.47 39.38 -38.75
CA ARG A 7 29.12 38.52 -39.91
C ARG A 7 27.67 38.74 -40.39
N PRO A 8 27.37 38.51 -41.68
CA PRO A 8 26.07 38.82 -42.31
C PRO A 8 24.95 37.77 -42.08
N PRO A 9 23.67 38.15 -42.29
CA PRO A 9 22.48 37.33 -42.00
C PRO A 9 22.07 36.39 -43.15
N ALA A 10 21.56 35.21 -42.80
CA ALA A 10 20.98 34.26 -43.74
C ALA A 10 19.45 34.44 -43.85
N GLY A 11 19.02 34.92 -45.02
CA GLY A 11 17.80 34.60 -45.77
C GLY A 11 16.47 34.37 -45.05
N SER A 12 15.61 35.39 -45.08
CA SER A 12 14.15 35.30 -44.94
C SER A 12 13.48 35.05 -46.30
N ARG A 13 12.47 34.18 -46.36
CA ARG A 13 11.42 34.26 -47.40
C ARG A 13 10.08 33.79 -46.86
N ALA A 14 9.22 34.75 -46.59
CA ALA A 14 7.81 34.58 -46.32
C ALA A 14 7.02 34.16 -47.59
N ASP A 15 5.81 33.69 -47.31
CA ASP A 15 4.62 33.75 -48.16
C ASP A 15 4.40 32.63 -49.20
N ARG A 16 3.48 31.72 -48.86
CA ARG A 16 2.51 31.16 -49.80
C ARG A 16 1.28 30.62 -49.07
N THR A 17 0.29 31.48 -49.08
CA THR A 17 -1.15 31.30 -48.91
C THR A 17 -1.77 30.12 -49.68
N ALA A 18 -2.90 29.64 -49.12
CA ALA A 18 -4.04 28.92 -49.72
C ALA A 18 -4.08 27.37 -49.70
N PRO A 19 -5.20 26.76 -49.23
CA PRO A 19 -5.50 25.34 -49.41
C PRO A 19 -6.24 25.07 -50.74
N PRO A 20 -5.97 23.96 -51.46
CA PRO A 20 -6.82 23.52 -52.56
C PRO A 20 -7.96 22.58 -52.09
N PRO A 21 -9.03 22.43 -52.91
CA PRO A 21 -10.38 22.09 -52.48
C PRO A 21 -10.71 20.58 -52.48
N ALA A 22 -11.87 20.27 -51.91
CA ALA A 22 -12.50 18.95 -51.89
C ALA A 22 -13.00 18.51 -53.28
N GLY A 23 -12.84 17.21 -53.58
CA GLY A 23 -13.68 16.47 -54.51
C GLY A 23 -13.01 16.04 -55.82
N ALA A 24 -12.58 14.78 -55.90
CA ALA A 24 -12.71 13.93 -57.10
C ALA A 24 -12.46 12.47 -56.73
N ALA A 25 -13.45 11.62 -57.01
CA ALA A 25 -13.43 10.19 -56.81
C ALA A 25 -12.47 9.50 -57.79
N THR A 26 -11.73 8.49 -57.29
CA THR A 26 -11.23 7.39 -58.11
C THR A 26 -11.56 6.09 -57.39
N ILE A 27 -12.65 5.47 -57.82
CA ILE A 27 -12.90 4.04 -57.67
C ILE A 27 -11.98 3.33 -58.66
N ASP A 28 -11.21 2.35 -58.21
CA ASP A 28 -11.01 1.03 -58.85
C ASP A 28 -9.67 0.40 -58.42
N SER A 29 -9.73 -0.52 -57.46
CA SER A 29 -8.70 -1.55 -57.23
C SER A 29 -9.35 -2.71 -56.45
N PRO A 30 -9.26 -3.97 -56.90
CA PRO A 30 -9.86 -5.12 -56.20
C PRO A 30 -9.10 -5.45 -54.90
N PRO A 31 -9.77 -6.05 -53.89
CA PRO A 31 -9.12 -6.43 -52.64
C PRO A 31 -8.11 -7.58 -52.84
N GLU A 32 -6.93 -7.41 -52.27
CA GLU A 32 -5.84 -8.39 -52.20
C GLU A 32 -6.29 -9.63 -51.41
N PRO A 33 -6.04 -10.87 -51.89
CA PRO A 33 -6.43 -12.08 -51.17
C PRO A 33 -5.62 -12.24 -49.89
N ALA A 34 -6.31 -12.52 -48.79
CA ALA A 34 -5.71 -12.67 -47.46
C ALA A 34 -4.62 -13.77 -47.44
N PRO A 35 -3.51 -13.56 -46.72
CA PRO A 35 -2.45 -14.56 -46.59
C PRO A 35 -2.98 -15.82 -45.91
N GLN A 36 -2.77 -16.97 -46.55
CA GLN A 36 -3.16 -18.28 -46.00
C GLN A 36 -2.23 -18.62 -44.83
N VAL A 37 -2.81 -18.80 -43.64
CA VAL A 37 -2.11 -19.24 -42.43
C VAL A 37 -1.81 -20.75 -42.57
N PRO A 38 -0.57 -21.21 -42.40
CA PRO A 38 -0.26 -22.64 -42.45
C PRO A 38 -0.93 -23.39 -41.26
N PRO A 39 -1.22 -24.69 -41.38
CA PRO A 39 -1.90 -25.44 -40.33
C PRO A 39 -1.05 -25.53 -39.07
N VAL A 40 -1.66 -25.26 -37.91
CA VAL A 40 -1.04 -25.44 -36.60
C VAL A 40 -0.78 -26.92 -36.37
N GLU A 41 0.50 -27.29 -36.32
CA GLU A 41 0.94 -28.65 -36.00
C GLU A 41 0.54 -28.99 -34.57
N ALA A 42 -0.26 -30.04 -34.40
CA ALA A 42 -0.84 -30.42 -33.12
C ALA A 42 0.28 -30.89 -32.16
N HIS A 43 0.60 -30.07 -31.16
CA HIS A 43 1.41 -30.51 -30.03
C HIS A 43 0.70 -31.67 -29.32
N HIS A 44 1.24 -32.88 -29.44
CA HIS A 44 0.80 -34.02 -28.66
C HIS A 44 1.00 -33.74 -27.17
N PRO A 45 0.01 -34.03 -26.30
CA PRO A 45 0.20 -33.89 -24.86
C PRO A 45 1.28 -34.85 -24.36
N PRO A 46 2.06 -34.48 -23.33
CA PRO A 46 3.06 -35.36 -22.74
C PRO A 46 2.39 -36.62 -22.16
N PRO A 47 3.09 -37.77 -22.17
CA PRO A 47 2.53 -39.02 -21.67
C PRO A 47 2.18 -38.92 -20.17
N PRO A 48 1.12 -39.62 -19.72
CA PRO A 48 0.73 -39.62 -18.31
C PRO A 48 1.82 -40.23 -17.43
N ILE A 49 2.10 -39.57 -16.31
CA ILE A 49 3.09 -39.99 -15.32
C ILE A 49 2.68 -41.35 -14.72
N PRO A 50 3.58 -42.34 -14.64
CA PRO A 50 3.24 -43.67 -14.13
C PRO A 50 2.82 -43.64 -12.64
N PRO A 51 1.87 -44.49 -12.21
CA PRO A 51 1.41 -44.50 -10.82
C PRO A 51 2.52 -44.98 -9.89
N GLY A 52 3.01 -44.07 -9.03
CA GLY A 52 4.10 -44.32 -8.08
C GLY A 52 5.07 -43.13 -7.90
N GLN A 53 5.03 -42.15 -8.80
CA GLN A 53 5.84 -40.91 -8.72
C GLN A 53 5.07 -39.70 -8.16
N ILE A 54 3.87 -39.92 -7.60
CA ILE A 54 3.12 -38.87 -6.90
C ILE A 54 3.65 -38.78 -5.47
N HIS A 55 4.66 -37.93 -5.27
CA HIS A 55 5.19 -37.63 -3.94
C HIS A 55 4.27 -36.62 -3.22
N PRO A 56 4.05 -36.77 -1.90
CA PRO A 56 3.28 -35.81 -1.11
C PRO A 56 3.98 -34.43 -1.10
N PRO A 57 3.22 -33.32 -1.23
CA PRO A 57 3.73 -31.97 -1.50
C PRO A 57 4.57 -31.33 -0.37
N ASP A 58 4.70 -32.00 0.76
CA ASP A 58 5.15 -31.44 2.04
C ASP A 58 6.46 -32.07 2.57
N ARG A 59 7.08 -32.99 1.81
CA ARG A 59 8.38 -33.58 2.18
C ARG A 59 9.50 -33.07 1.28
N TRP A 60 10.22 -32.05 1.75
CA TRP A 60 11.49 -31.64 1.16
C TRP A 60 12.54 -32.74 1.39
N ILE A 61 12.97 -33.40 0.31
CA ILE A 61 14.11 -34.32 0.31
C ILE A 61 15.23 -33.59 -0.43
N PRO A 62 16.37 -33.30 0.20
CA PRO A 62 17.51 -32.78 -0.53
C PRO A 62 17.95 -33.82 -1.57
N ASP A 63 17.98 -33.43 -2.84
CA ASP A 63 18.44 -34.28 -3.93
C ASP A 63 19.92 -34.61 -3.69
N GLU A 64 20.20 -35.82 -3.20
CA GLU A 64 21.58 -36.33 -3.02
C GLU A 64 22.36 -36.39 -4.34
N HIS A 65 21.67 -36.28 -5.47
CA HIS A 65 22.24 -36.30 -6.82
C HIS A 65 22.19 -34.94 -7.51
N ALA A 66 21.91 -33.85 -6.79
CA ALA A 66 21.99 -32.51 -7.35
C ALA A 66 23.43 -32.26 -7.86
N PRO A 67 23.60 -31.82 -9.12
CA PRO A 67 24.93 -31.49 -9.63
C PRO A 67 25.56 -30.43 -8.72
N PRO A 68 26.89 -30.48 -8.48
CA PRO A 68 27.56 -29.47 -7.67
C PRO A 68 27.28 -28.10 -8.27
N ILE A 69 26.68 -27.23 -7.46
CA ILE A 69 26.29 -25.86 -7.82
C ILE A 69 27.52 -25.18 -8.43
N SER A 70 27.45 -24.84 -9.72
CA SER A 70 28.55 -24.15 -10.38
C SER A 70 28.69 -22.77 -9.72
N PRO A 71 29.91 -22.30 -9.40
CA PRO A 71 30.09 -20.94 -8.87
C PRO A 71 29.54 -19.84 -9.79
N ASP A 72 29.29 -20.18 -11.06
CA ASP A 72 28.77 -19.29 -12.10
C ASP A 72 27.28 -19.50 -12.40
N ASP A 73 26.58 -20.40 -11.68
CA ASP A 73 25.13 -20.54 -11.84
C ASP A 73 24.43 -19.29 -11.27
N PRO A 74 23.57 -18.61 -12.05
CA PRO A 74 22.78 -17.50 -11.54
C PRO A 74 21.90 -18.02 -10.39
N PRO A 75 21.74 -17.25 -9.30
CA PRO A 75 20.90 -17.69 -8.18
C PRO A 75 19.48 -17.98 -8.69
N ASP A 76 18.95 -19.16 -8.35
CA ASP A 76 17.57 -19.54 -8.66
C ASP A 76 16.61 -18.44 -8.17
N ASP A 77 16.05 -17.68 -9.12
CA ASP A 77 15.08 -16.61 -8.87
C ASP A 77 13.71 -17.14 -8.37
N ASP A 78 13.60 -18.47 -8.24
CA ASP A 78 12.38 -19.21 -7.90
C ASP A 78 12.17 -19.38 -6.38
N ALA A 79 13.10 -18.92 -5.54
CA ALA A 79 12.89 -18.89 -4.10
C ALA A 79 11.66 -18.02 -3.80
N PRO A 80 10.67 -18.51 -3.00
CA PRO A 80 9.46 -17.77 -2.71
C PRO A 80 9.87 -16.42 -2.13
N THR A 81 9.71 -15.38 -2.95
CA THR A 81 10.27 -14.07 -2.66
C THR A 81 9.48 -13.52 -1.49
N GLY A 82 9.95 -13.80 -0.28
CA GLY A 82 9.45 -13.21 0.95
C GLY A 82 9.45 -11.72 0.74
N GLN A 83 8.26 -11.17 0.51
CA GLN A 83 8.08 -9.81 0.02
C GLN A 83 8.79 -8.89 1.02
N LYS A 84 9.96 -8.34 0.65
CA LYS A 84 10.73 -7.46 1.52
C LYS A 84 9.93 -6.19 1.71
N LEU A 85 9.20 -6.11 2.82
CA LEU A 85 8.36 -4.98 3.16
C LEU A 85 9.26 -3.75 3.32
N LYS A 86 9.30 -2.89 2.31
CA LYS A 86 9.93 -1.57 2.43
C LYS A 86 8.98 -0.70 3.24
N TRP A 87 9.28 -0.51 4.51
CA TRP A 87 8.44 0.11 5.54
C TRP A 87 7.93 1.55 5.24
N TRP A 88 8.45 2.23 4.22
CA TRP A 88 7.97 3.53 3.71
C TRP A 88 7.05 3.41 2.46
N SER A 89 6.44 2.26 2.20
CA SER A 89 5.70 2.03 0.94
C SER A 89 4.25 2.52 0.96
N SER A 90 3.73 2.78 -0.24
CA SER A 90 2.37 3.23 -0.53
C SER A 90 1.27 2.40 0.16
N PRO A 91 0.09 2.98 0.48
CA PRO A 91 -1.02 2.27 1.14
C PRO A 91 -1.49 1.02 0.38
N ARG A 92 -1.28 0.97 -0.95
CA ARG A 92 -1.57 -0.21 -1.77
C ARG A 92 -0.66 -1.40 -1.46
N THR A 93 0.62 -1.14 -1.15
CA THR A 93 1.60 -2.17 -0.77
C THR A 93 1.26 -2.77 0.59
N LEU A 94 0.86 -1.93 1.55
CA LEU A 94 0.41 -2.39 2.87
C LEU A 94 -0.89 -3.20 2.77
N LEU A 95 -1.82 -2.77 1.92
CA LEU A 95 -3.04 -3.53 1.66
C LEU A 95 -2.72 -4.91 1.05
N ASN A 96 -1.86 -4.97 0.02
CA ASN A 96 -1.45 -6.24 -0.57
C ASN A 96 -0.74 -7.16 0.42
N TYR A 97 0.06 -6.59 1.33
CA TYR A 97 0.68 -7.34 2.42
C TYR A 97 -0.36 -7.93 3.38
N VAL A 98 -1.32 -7.12 3.84
CA VAL A 98 -2.40 -7.58 4.74
C VAL A 98 -3.27 -8.64 4.06
N LEU A 99 -3.56 -8.48 2.76
CA LEU A 99 -4.31 -9.48 1.98
C LEU A 99 -3.52 -10.78 1.78
N GLY A 100 -2.20 -10.71 1.73
CA GLY A 100 -1.29 -11.84 1.59
C GLY A 100 -0.95 -12.57 2.90
N LEU A 101 -1.47 -12.13 4.05
CA LEU A 101 -1.23 -12.81 5.33
C LEU A 101 -1.85 -14.22 5.32
N GLU A 102 -1.06 -15.21 5.75
CA GLU A 102 -1.44 -16.63 5.86
C GLU A 102 -2.27 -16.93 7.11
N ASP A 103 -3.28 -16.09 7.39
CA ASP A 103 -4.20 -16.29 8.51
C ASP A 103 -5.66 -16.36 8.04
N THR A 104 -6.58 -16.71 8.94
CA THR A 104 -8.00 -16.67 8.58
C THR A 104 -8.45 -15.23 8.28
N PRO A 105 -9.37 -15.02 7.31
CA PRO A 105 -9.89 -13.68 7.00
C PRO A 105 -10.45 -12.95 8.22
N HIS A 106 -11.03 -13.72 9.15
CA HIS A 106 -11.54 -13.24 10.43
C HIS A 106 -10.42 -12.67 11.33
N GLN A 107 -9.33 -13.41 11.54
CA GLN A 107 -8.21 -12.98 12.38
C GLN A 107 -7.49 -11.75 11.81
N ILE A 108 -7.39 -11.66 10.48
CA ILE A 108 -6.83 -10.49 9.79
C ILE A 108 -7.74 -9.28 9.99
N ALA A 109 -9.04 -9.43 9.77
CA ALA A 109 -10.02 -8.36 9.95
C ALA A 109 -10.08 -7.86 11.40
N LEU A 110 -10.02 -8.77 12.38
CA LEU A 110 -9.97 -8.41 13.80
C LEU A 110 -8.68 -7.65 14.13
N GLY A 111 -7.54 -8.10 13.59
CA GLY A 111 -6.27 -7.41 13.75
C GLY A 111 -6.30 -5.99 13.18
N VAL A 112 -6.85 -5.80 11.98
CA VAL A 112 -7.02 -4.47 11.39
C VAL A 112 -7.93 -3.59 12.26
N ALA A 113 -9.04 -4.12 12.79
CA ALA A 113 -9.93 -3.37 13.66
C ALA A 113 -9.25 -2.91 14.95
N VAL A 114 -8.50 -3.80 15.61
CA VAL A 114 -7.69 -3.46 16.79
C VAL A 114 -6.62 -2.43 16.45
N GLY A 115 -5.98 -2.57 15.29
CA GLY A 115 -4.98 -1.63 14.80
C GLY A 115 -5.56 -0.23 14.54
N PHE A 116 -6.76 -0.13 13.97
CA PHE A 116 -7.45 1.16 13.81
C PHE A 116 -7.83 1.76 15.16
N PHE A 117 -8.35 0.95 16.09
CA PHE A 117 -8.69 1.44 17.43
C PHE A 117 -7.49 2.11 18.10
N TRP A 118 -6.37 1.40 18.20
CA TRP A 118 -5.16 1.93 18.84
C TRP A 118 -4.43 2.98 18.00
N GLY A 119 -4.46 2.87 16.66
CA GLY A 119 -3.83 3.83 15.76
C GLY A 119 -4.47 5.21 15.80
N MET A 120 -5.77 5.28 16.07
CA MET A 120 -6.50 6.54 16.26
C MET A 120 -6.26 7.16 17.64
N THR A 121 -5.79 6.40 18.64
CA THR A 121 -5.48 6.98 19.95
C THR A 121 -4.22 7.87 19.90
N PRO A 122 -4.21 9.03 20.58
CA PRO A 122 -3.07 9.95 20.62
C PRO A 122 -1.92 9.44 21.53
N THR A 123 -1.52 8.17 21.36
CA THR A 123 -0.52 7.47 22.18
C THR A 123 0.80 7.27 21.43
N VAL A 124 1.25 8.28 20.69
CA VAL A 124 2.41 8.17 19.78
C VAL A 124 3.64 7.61 20.49
N GLY A 125 4.24 6.59 19.89
CA GLY A 125 5.40 5.88 20.43
C GLY A 125 5.07 4.71 21.36
N VAL A 126 3.89 4.70 22.00
CA VAL A 126 3.45 3.62 22.91
C VAL A 126 2.40 2.70 22.27
N GLN A 127 1.75 3.14 21.18
CA GLN A 127 0.74 2.38 20.43
C GLN A 127 1.11 0.92 20.17
N MET A 128 2.35 0.64 19.75
CA MET A 128 2.80 -0.75 19.46
C MET A 128 2.81 -1.63 20.71
N MET A 129 3.21 -1.06 21.87
CA MET A 129 3.15 -1.76 23.14
C MET A 129 1.71 -1.97 23.60
N LEU A 130 0.82 -1.00 23.36
CA LEU A 130 -0.61 -1.13 23.69
C LEU A 130 -1.29 -2.22 22.87
N VAL A 131 -1.02 -2.32 21.57
CA VAL A 131 -1.51 -3.41 20.72
C VAL A 131 -1.02 -4.77 21.24
N LEU A 132 0.26 -4.86 21.62
CA LEU A 132 0.83 -6.11 22.11
C LEU A 132 0.28 -6.49 23.49
N ALA A 133 0.14 -5.52 24.40
CA ALA A 133 -0.49 -5.71 25.69
C ALA A 133 -1.95 -6.16 25.53
N PHE A 134 -2.70 -5.49 24.65
CA PHE A 134 -4.07 -5.86 24.32
C PHE A 134 -4.15 -7.27 23.74
N TYR A 135 -3.23 -7.65 22.85
CA TYR A 135 -3.13 -9.01 22.34
C TYR A 135 -2.95 -10.03 23.48
N TYR A 136 -1.99 -9.82 24.38
CA TYR A 136 -1.76 -10.74 25.49
C TYR A 136 -2.93 -10.82 26.47
N CYS A 137 -3.59 -9.69 26.75
CA CYS A 137 -4.78 -9.64 27.59
C CYS A 137 -5.99 -10.35 26.97
N CYS A 138 -6.17 -10.20 25.65
CA CYS A 138 -7.32 -10.75 24.93
C CYS A 138 -7.10 -12.17 24.40
N LYS A 139 -5.86 -12.64 24.35
CA LYS A 139 -5.47 -14.00 23.90
C LYS A 139 -6.34 -15.13 24.47
N PRO A 140 -6.79 -15.10 25.75
CA PRO A 140 -7.67 -16.15 26.29
C PRO A 140 -9.09 -16.15 25.68
N PHE A 141 -9.56 -15.02 25.14
CA PHE A 141 -10.91 -14.84 24.64
C PHE A 141 -10.99 -14.91 23.11
N PHE A 142 -10.06 -14.24 22.42
CA PHE A 142 -10.02 -14.19 20.97
C PHE A 142 -8.59 -14.00 20.48
N ASN A 143 -8.25 -14.65 19.37
CA ASN A 143 -6.97 -14.52 18.70
C ASN A 143 -7.13 -13.64 17.46
N PHE A 144 -6.20 -12.72 17.24
CA PHE A 144 -6.15 -11.88 16.05
C PHE A 144 -4.73 -11.78 15.50
N ASN A 145 -4.61 -11.40 14.23
CA ASN A 145 -3.31 -11.26 13.60
C ASN A 145 -2.62 -9.98 14.08
N VAL A 146 -1.59 -10.15 14.91
CA VAL A 146 -0.79 -9.04 15.46
C VAL A 146 -0.09 -8.26 14.34
N LYS A 147 0.42 -8.93 13.31
CA LYS A 147 1.09 -8.27 12.16
C LYS A 147 0.12 -7.33 11.44
N ALA A 148 -1.10 -7.77 11.18
CA ALA A 148 -2.15 -6.93 10.58
C ALA A 148 -2.42 -5.69 11.45
N SER A 149 -2.50 -5.86 12.77
CA SER A 149 -2.71 -4.77 13.72
C SER A 149 -1.58 -3.74 13.69
N LEU A 150 -0.33 -4.21 13.72
CA LEU A 150 0.86 -3.35 13.70
C LEU A 150 0.98 -2.57 12.38
N VAL A 151 0.68 -3.23 11.25
CA VAL A 151 0.65 -2.56 9.94
C VAL A 151 -0.39 -1.46 9.93
N THR A 152 -1.59 -1.71 10.47
CA THR A 152 -2.67 -0.70 10.51
C THR A 152 -2.30 0.50 11.37
N VAL A 153 -1.71 0.31 12.55
CA VAL A 153 -1.23 1.41 13.40
C VAL A 153 -0.22 2.29 12.66
N TYR A 154 0.65 1.66 11.86
CA TYR A 154 1.73 2.32 11.15
C TYR A 154 1.29 3.13 9.91
N ILE A 155 0.03 3.01 9.45
CA ILE A 155 -0.49 3.78 8.30
C ILE A 155 -0.58 5.29 8.59
N SER A 156 -0.43 5.69 9.86
CA SER A 156 -0.55 7.07 10.33
C SER A 156 0.69 7.90 9.92
N ASN A 157 0.57 8.66 8.82
CA ASN A 157 1.56 9.70 8.48
C ASN A 157 1.38 10.90 9.45
N PRO A 158 2.47 11.58 9.90
CA PRO A 158 2.39 12.76 10.76
C PRO A 158 1.35 13.81 10.32
N LEU A 159 1.19 14.03 9.00
CA LEU A 159 0.17 14.94 8.48
C LEU A 159 -1.26 14.47 8.81
N THR A 160 -1.54 13.20 8.59
CA THR A 160 -2.83 12.59 8.96
C THR A 160 -3.05 12.56 10.46
N MET A 161 -1.99 12.38 11.26
CA MET A 161 -2.10 12.38 12.72
C MET A 161 -2.62 13.70 13.26
N LEU A 162 -2.16 14.83 12.71
CA LEU A 162 -2.68 16.16 13.09
C LEU A 162 -4.17 16.30 12.79
N ALA A 163 -4.61 15.84 11.60
CA ALA A 163 -6.02 15.88 11.23
C ALA A 163 -6.87 14.98 12.14
N ILE A 164 -6.37 13.79 12.48
CA ILE A 164 -7.03 12.86 13.41
C ILE A 164 -7.14 13.48 14.79
N TYR A 165 -6.06 14.09 15.31
CA TYR A 165 -6.04 14.68 16.65
C TYR A 165 -6.97 15.87 16.79
N TRP A 166 -7.07 16.69 15.74
CA TRP A 166 -8.06 17.74 15.70
C TRP A 166 -9.48 17.18 15.74
N PHE A 167 -9.75 16.14 14.95
CA PHE A 167 -11.06 15.51 14.91
C PHE A 167 -11.42 14.84 16.23
N ASP A 168 -10.48 14.12 16.85
CA ASP A 168 -10.65 13.51 18.16
C ASP A 168 -10.88 14.58 19.24
N TYR A 169 -10.16 15.70 19.19
CA TYR A 169 -10.40 16.81 20.09
C TYR A 169 -11.81 17.39 19.94
N GLU A 170 -12.26 17.67 18.71
CA GLU A 170 -13.61 18.18 18.42
C GLU A 170 -14.71 17.19 18.87
N VAL A 171 -14.50 15.89 18.67
CA VAL A 171 -15.44 14.87 19.18
C VAL A 171 -15.40 14.80 20.71
N GLY A 172 -14.21 14.92 21.30
CA GLY A 172 -13.99 14.90 22.73
C GLY A 172 -14.60 16.08 23.49
N THR A 173 -14.57 17.28 22.88
CA THR A 173 -15.16 18.49 23.47
C THR A 173 -16.67 18.44 23.60
N LEU A 174 -17.34 17.55 22.85
CA LEU A 174 -18.76 17.26 23.03
C LEU A 174 -19.06 16.59 24.38
N PHE A 175 -18.09 15.90 24.97
CA PHE A 175 -18.23 15.17 26.23
C PHE A 175 -17.56 15.88 27.41
N VAL A 176 -16.43 16.55 27.19
CA VAL A 176 -15.64 17.21 28.23
C VAL A 176 -15.13 18.56 27.74
N SER A 177 -15.30 19.62 28.52
CA SER A 177 -14.78 20.94 28.17
C SER A 177 -13.26 20.91 27.92
N GLY A 178 -12.86 21.26 26.71
CA GLY A 178 -11.47 21.45 26.32
C GLY A 178 -11.19 22.92 26.01
N ASN A 179 -9.95 23.37 26.23
CA ASN A 179 -9.50 24.73 25.93
C ASN A 179 -8.43 24.78 24.82
N LEU A 180 -8.37 23.79 23.91
CA LEU A 180 -7.48 23.84 22.75
C LEU A 180 -7.96 24.90 21.77
N THR A 181 -7.09 25.86 21.48
CA THR A 181 -7.30 26.86 20.43
C THR A 181 -6.74 26.38 19.09
N LYS A 182 -7.40 26.76 17.99
CA LYS A 182 -6.90 26.51 16.62
C LYS A 182 -5.47 27.02 16.41
N ALA A 183 -5.10 28.10 17.08
CA ALA A 183 -3.75 28.69 17.04
C ALA A 183 -2.69 27.75 17.64
N GLU A 184 -3.01 27.00 18.70
CA GLU A 184 -2.07 26.06 19.34
C GLU A 184 -1.83 24.85 18.44
N LEU A 185 -2.85 24.38 17.73
CA LEU A 185 -2.68 23.34 16.71
C LEU A 185 -1.88 23.85 15.49
N ALA A 186 -2.13 25.09 15.06
CA ALA A 186 -1.36 25.70 13.96
C ALA A 186 0.13 25.84 14.31
N GLY A 187 0.46 26.09 15.58
CA GLY A 187 1.84 26.09 16.07
C GLY A 187 2.58 24.76 15.88
N VAL A 188 1.85 23.63 15.79
CA VAL A 188 2.45 22.33 15.48
C VAL A 188 2.92 22.23 14.02
N LEU A 189 2.38 23.06 13.12
CA LEU A 189 2.80 23.14 11.72
C LEU A 189 3.96 24.13 11.51
N GLU A 190 4.13 25.07 12.43
CA GLU A 190 5.20 26.07 12.42
C GLU A 190 6.41 25.59 13.25
N TYR A 191 7.19 24.66 12.70
CA TYR A 191 8.38 24.12 13.39
C TYR A 191 9.63 24.14 12.50
N GLU A 192 10.78 24.37 13.13
CA GLU A 192 12.08 24.42 12.45
C GLU A 192 12.81 23.06 12.48
N GLY A 193 12.44 22.16 13.39
CA GLY A 193 13.05 20.82 13.53
C GLY A 193 12.15 19.75 14.13
N PHE A 194 12.45 18.48 13.84
CA PHE A 194 11.66 17.32 14.31
C PHE A 194 11.63 17.19 15.84
N ALA A 195 12.69 17.61 16.53
CA ALA A 195 12.75 17.57 18.00
C ALA A 195 11.76 18.57 18.63
N ASP A 196 11.73 19.81 18.15
CA ASP A 196 10.82 20.85 18.64
C ASP A 196 9.36 20.52 18.31
N TRP A 197 9.13 19.94 17.13
CA TRP A 197 7.83 19.40 16.75
C TRP A 197 7.36 18.32 17.75
N TRP A 198 8.25 17.40 18.13
CA TRP A 198 7.93 16.34 19.06
C TRP A 198 7.65 16.86 20.48
N GLU A 199 8.40 17.84 20.97
CA GLU A 199 8.13 18.49 22.25
C GLU A 199 6.75 19.18 22.25
N THR A 200 6.41 19.88 21.16
CA THR A 200 5.11 20.56 21.01
C THR A 200 3.95 19.56 21.01
N ILE A 201 4.08 18.45 20.27
CA ILE A 201 3.08 17.36 20.27
C ILE A 201 2.88 16.80 21.68
N LYS A 202 3.96 16.54 22.41
CA LYS A 202 3.88 16.02 23.78
C LYS A 202 3.19 17.01 24.72
N ASP A 203 3.54 18.29 24.68
CA ASP A 203 2.91 19.31 25.53
C ASP A 203 1.40 19.40 25.24
N LEU A 204 1.03 19.39 23.96
CA LEU A 204 -0.35 19.42 23.51
C LEU A 204 -1.12 18.19 24.03
N VAL A 205 -0.57 16.99 23.82
CA VAL A 205 -1.18 15.74 24.32
C VAL A 205 -1.27 15.72 25.85
N LEU A 206 -0.34 16.31 26.59
CA LEU A 206 -0.41 16.35 28.05
C LEU A 206 -1.44 17.36 28.57
N ARG A 207 -1.60 18.52 27.90
CA ARG A 207 -2.54 19.57 28.30
C ARG A 207 -3.99 19.27 27.92
N VAL A 208 -4.20 18.75 26.71
CA VAL A 208 -5.55 18.48 26.16
C VAL A 208 -5.79 16.99 25.92
N GLY A 209 -4.96 16.14 26.52
CA GLY A 209 -5.07 14.68 26.39
C GLY A 209 -6.40 14.11 26.82
N TRP A 210 -7.06 14.70 27.84
CA TRP A 210 -8.33 14.19 28.34
C TRP A 210 -9.46 14.22 27.30
N PRO A 211 -9.84 15.37 26.71
CA PRO A 211 -10.85 15.40 25.65
C PRO A 211 -10.40 14.58 24.44
N MET A 212 -9.13 14.65 24.04
CA MET A 212 -8.62 13.86 22.91
C MET A 212 -8.72 12.35 23.13
N LEU A 213 -8.42 11.85 24.33
CA LEU A 213 -8.54 10.43 24.65
C LEU A 213 -9.98 9.97 24.54
N ILE A 214 -10.93 10.73 25.07
CA ILE A 214 -12.36 10.42 25.00
C ILE A 214 -12.83 10.41 23.54
N GLY A 215 -12.47 11.45 22.78
CA GLY A 215 -12.79 11.50 21.36
C GLY A 215 -12.18 10.34 20.58
N SER A 216 -10.92 10.01 20.84
CA SER A 216 -10.24 8.88 20.18
C SER A 216 -10.86 7.52 20.50
N VAL A 217 -11.44 7.33 21.69
CA VAL A 217 -12.18 6.10 22.03
C VAL A 217 -13.45 5.99 21.18
N VAL A 218 -14.15 7.11 20.98
CA VAL A 218 -15.37 7.16 20.16
C VAL A 218 -15.02 6.96 18.68
N VAL A 219 -14.12 7.78 18.15
CA VAL A 219 -13.70 7.76 16.75
C VAL A 219 -13.00 6.45 16.41
N GLY A 220 -12.04 6.03 17.24
CA GLY A 220 -11.34 4.76 17.12
C GLY A 220 -12.30 3.57 17.19
N GLY A 221 -13.31 3.62 18.06
CA GLY A 221 -14.36 2.60 18.14
C GLY A 221 -15.18 2.49 16.86
N VAL A 222 -15.61 3.63 16.30
CA VAL A 222 -16.37 3.68 15.03
C VAL A 222 -15.50 3.18 13.87
N CYS A 223 -14.25 3.64 13.76
CA CYS A 223 -13.31 3.20 12.74
C CYS A 223 -13.00 1.70 12.86
N ALA A 224 -12.80 1.19 14.07
CA ALA A 224 -12.58 -0.24 14.31
C ALA A 224 -13.79 -1.06 13.86
N LEU A 225 -15.00 -0.66 14.26
CA LEU A 225 -16.24 -1.34 13.89
C LEU A 225 -16.48 -1.34 12.38
N ALA A 226 -16.19 -0.22 11.70
CA ALA A 226 -16.31 -0.10 10.25
C ALA A 226 -15.23 -0.90 9.50
N SER A 227 -14.00 -0.93 10.01
CA SER A 227 -12.88 -1.58 9.34
C SER A 227 -13.00 -3.10 9.31
N TYR A 228 -13.55 -3.72 10.36
CA TYR A 228 -13.74 -5.17 10.43
C TYR A 228 -14.50 -5.76 9.22
N PRO A 229 -15.74 -5.36 8.90
CA PRO A 229 -16.47 -5.91 7.75
C PRO A 229 -15.81 -5.56 6.42
N ILE A 230 -15.20 -4.37 6.30
CA ILE A 230 -14.50 -3.93 5.08
C ILE A 230 -13.31 -4.86 4.80
N THR A 231 -12.47 -5.10 5.81
CA THR A 231 -11.29 -5.97 5.68
C THR A 231 -11.72 -7.41 5.44
N LEU A 232 -12.72 -7.91 6.17
CA LEU A 232 -13.23 -9.27 5.98
C LEU A 232 -13.70 -9.50 4.54
N TRP A 233 -14.53 -8.60 4.02
CA TRP A 233 -15.01 -8.66 2.63
C TRP A 233 -13.86 -8.58 1.63
N SER A 234 -12.90 -7.69 1.87
CA SER A 234 -11.74 -7.50 0.98
C SER A 234 -10.86 -8.75 0.90
N VAL A 235 -10.57 -9.38 2.04
CA VAL A 235 -9.75 -10.61 2.09
C VAL A 235 -10.49 -11.77 1.42
N VAL A 236 -11.77 -11.98 1.72
CA VAL A 236 -12.56 -13.07 1.13
C VAL A 236 -12.66 -12.91 -0.38
N LYS A 237 -12.98 -11.71 -0.87
CA LYS A 237 -13.09 -11.41 -2.30
C LYS A 237 -11.76 -11.55 -3.03
N TRP A 238 -10.65 -11.26 -2.37
CA TRP A 238 -9.33 -11.42 -2.99
C TRP A 238 -8.94 -12.88 -3.10
N ARG A 239 -9.20 -13.70 -2.07
CA ARG A 239 -8.95 -15.15 -2.10
C ARG A 239 -9.84 -15.88 -3.10
N SER A 240 -11.09 -15.48 -3.26
CA SER A 240 -12.01 -16.07 -4.25
C SER A 240 -11.66 -15.76 -5.71
N ARG A 241 -10.79 -14.78 -5.98
CA ARG A 241 -10.29 -14.49 -7.33
C ARG A 241 -9.01 -15.26 -7.67
N LYS A 242 -8.35 -15.86 -6.67
CA LYS A 242 -7.10 -16.61 -6.80
C LYS A 242 -7.30 -18.12 -6.76
N ALA A 243 -8.42 -18.59 -6.20
CA ALA A 243 -8.88 -19.97 -6.28
C ALA A 243 -9.67 -20.19 -7.58
#